data_AF-A0A6B9Z0K9-F1
#
_entry.id   AF-A0A6B9Z0K9-F1
#
_cell.length_a   1.000
_cell.length_b   1.000
_cell.length_c   1.000
_cell.angle_alpha   90.00
_cell.angle_beta   90.00
_cell.angle_gamma   90.00
#
_symmetry.space_group_name_H-M   'P 1'
#
loop_
_entity.id
_entity.type
_entity.pdbx_description
1 polymer ?
#
loop_
_entity_poly.entity_id
_entity_poly.type
_entity_poly.pdbx_seq_one_letter_code
_entity_poly.pdbx_strand_id
1 'polypeptide(L)'
;MSVRTVCWDIAHEWANRQDGSGIGAGGNMLYGGGCVYSYGDHFIIAKHVQNQAGERAVLFTERTYSQTTAKHIAIVRNASSHLNIINVADPAMNHEELFADWKERIIAVAEKLARANRPQKYATTIADLYSEAQRYADFFGLAIPEQLAQAGDIRDCAQFADYLAHDREERAIEQARQKKRSQKLQQAKLKAWRAFETDRFISTDGWDYLRCNVKTCKVETTQQISFTLSAGQFLYQSIKDGSAKVGQYFLRDYLIVEINRQFIRIGCHKVAIKEINRFAYQQGWL
;
A
#
# COMPACT_ATOMS: atom_id res chain seq x y z
N MET A 1 -26.77 41.06 3.60
CA MET A 1 -27.12 39.84 4.36
C MET A 1 -26.60 38.65 3.56
N SER A 2 -25.55 37.98 4.04
CA SER A 2 -25.04 36.77 3.38
C SER A 2 -26.04 35.65 3.62
N VAL A 3 -26.69 35.17 2.55
CA VAL A 3 -27.54 33.98 2.61
C VAL A 3 -26.64 32.84 3.07
N ARG A 4 -26.97 32.19 4.20
CA ARG A 4 -26.26 30.98 4.62
C ARG A 4 -26.59 29.90 3.60
N THR A 5 -25.66 29.63 2.69
CA THR A 5 -25.75 28.52 1.74
C THR A 5 -25.91 27.22 2.52
N VAL A 6 -27.04 26.53 2.31
CA VAL A 6 -27.32 25.25 2.98
C VAL A 6 -26.75 24.09 2.16
N CYS A 7 -26.64 22.89 2.77
CA CYS A 7 -26.12 21.69 2.11
C CYS A 7 -26.75 21.40 0.74
N TRP A 8 -28.05 21.70 0.59
CA TRP A 8 -28.80 21.52 -0.65
C TRP A 8 -28.27 22.42 -1.78
N ASP A 9 -28.07 23.71 -1.50
CA ASP A 9 -27.55 24.66 -2.48
C ASP A 9 -26.16 24.22 -2.96
N ILE A 10 -25.30 23.82 -2.01
CA ILE A 10 -23.94 23.31 -2.31
C ILE A 10 -23.99 22.07 -3.21
N ALA A 11 -24.88 21.12 -2.92
CA ALA A 11 -25.02 19.91 -3.73
C ALA A 11 -25.55 20.21 -5.14
N HIS A 12 -26.54 21.09 -5.27
CA HIS A 12 -27.10 21.49 -6.56
C HIS A 12 -26.12 22.32 -7.40
N GLU A 13 -25.40 23.25 -6.78
CA GLU A 13 -24.34 24.01 -7.44
C GLU A 13 -23.27 23.08 -8.01
N TRP A 14 -22.75 22.14 -7.20
CA TRP A 14 -21.76 21.18 -7.66
C TRP A 14 -22.29 20.27 -8.78
N ALA A 15 -23.51 19.75 -8.64
CA ALA A 15 -24.10 18.84 -9.64
C ALA A 15 -24.23 19.50 -11.02
N ASN A 16 -24.56 20.80 -11.06
CA ASN A 16 -24.69 21.57 -12.29
C ASN A 16 -23.33 21.96 -12.93
N ARG A 17 -22.22 21.88 -12.19
CA ARG A 17 -20.88 22.25 -12.67
C ARG A 17 -20.08 21.03 -13.13
N GLN A 18 -20.52 20.48 -14.26
CA GLN A 18 -19.92 19.30 -14.87
C GLN A 18 -18.53 19.55 -15.49
N ASP A 19 -18.12 20.81 -15.64
CA ASP A 19 -16.75 21.20 -16.00
C ASP A 19 -15.78 21.13 -14.80
N GLY A 20 -16.29 20.82 -13.60
CA GLY A 20 -15.53 20.71 -12.36
C GLY A 20 -15.07 22.04 -11.79
N SER A 21 -15.58 23.17 -12.31
CA SER A 21 -15.11 24.50 -11.95
C SER A 21 -15.73 25.04 -10.67
N GLY A 22 -14.96 25.91 -10.01
CA GLY A 22 -15.37 26.67 -8.84
C GLY A 22 -15.37 25.92 -7.51
N ILE A 23 -15.67 26.67 -6.46
CA ILE A 23 -15.49 26.27 -5.07
C ILE A 23 -16.68 26.83 -4.28
N GLY A 24 -17.24 26.04 -3.37
CA GLY A 24 -18.31 26.46 -2.48
C GLY A 24 -18.34 25.67 -1.19
N ALA A 25 -18.89 26.25 -0.12
CA ALA A 25 -19.03 25.59 1.18
C ALA A 25 -20.31 26.05 1.90
N GLY A 26 -20.96 25.12 2.61
CA GLY A 26 -22.22 25.35 3.29
C GLY A 26 -22.67 24.12 4.08
N GLY A 27 -23.09 24.32 5.34
CA GLY A 27 -23.63 23.24 6.18
C GLY A 27 -22.72 22.01 6.34
N ASN A 28 -21.41 22.20 6.57
CA ASN A 28 -20.40 21.13 6.64
C ASN A 28 -20.20 20.32 5.33
N MET A 29 -20.78 20.77 4.22
CA MET A 29 -20.44 20.30 2.89
C MET A 29 -19.61 21.36 2.16
N LEU A 30 -18.78 20.89 1.24
CA LEU A 30 -18.01 21.75 0.34
C LEU A 30 -17.84 21.06 -1.01
N TYR A 31 -17.59 21.83 -2.06
CA TYR A 31 -17.17 21.33 -3.35
C TYR A 31 -15.96 22.11 -3.88
N GLY A 32 -15.17 21.43 -4.70
CA GLY A 32 -13.98 22.01 -5.34
C GLY A 32 -13.20 20.94 -6.11
N GLY A 33 -12.58 21.34 -7.23
CA GLY A 33 -11.82 20.42 -8.08
C GLY A 33 -12.66 19.27 -8.62
N GLY A 34 -13.90 19.55 -9.04
CA GLY A 34 -14.86 18.56 -9.51
C GLY A 34 -15.44 17.62 -8.45
N CYS A 35 -15.02 17.73 -7.19
CA CYS A 35 -15.45 16.85 -6.10
C CYS A 35 -16.41 17.56 -5.15
N VAL A 36 -17.28 16.78 -4.49
CA VAL A 36 -18.11 17.23 -3.37
C VAL A 36 -17.84 16.36 -2.14
N TYR A 37 -17.76 17.00 -0.98
CA TYR A 37 -17.23 16.40 0.23
C TYR A 37 -18.15 16.58 1.44
N SER A 38 -17.96 15.73 2.44
CA SER A 38 -18.60 15.81 3.77
C SER A 38 -17.55 16.09 4.84
N TYR A 39 -17.74 17.12 5.67
CA TYR A 39 -16.89 17.43 6.84
C TYR A 39 -15.40 17.68 6.53
N GLY A 40 -15.07 18.16 5.34
CA GLY A 40 -13.67 18.43 4.93
C GLY A 40 -13.28 17.62 3.70
N ASP A 41 -12.05 17.79 3.24
CA ASP A 41 -11.51 17.19 2.02
C ASP A 41 -11.26 15.68 2.09
N HIS A 42 -11.26 15.10 3.29
CA HIS A 42 -10.97 13.68 3.52
C HIS A 42 -12.09 12.71 3.12
N PHE A 43 -13.34 13.17 3.01
CA PHE A 43 -14.48 12.31 2.64
C PHE A 43 -15.15 12.80 1.36
N ILE A 44 -14.71 12.26 0.22
CA ILE A 44 -15.32 12.53 -1.08
C ILE A 44 -16.63 11.76 -1.20
N ILE A 45 -17.75 12.48 -1.32
CA ILE A 45 -19.05 11.87 -1.61
C ILE A 45 -19.12 11.50 -3.08
N ALA A 46 -18.74 12.43 -3.97
CA ALA A 46 -18.81 12.22 -5.39
C ALA A 46 -17.80 13.09 -6.15
N LYS A 47 -17.44 12.65 -7.36
CA LYS A 47 -16.45 13.28 -8.22
C LYS A 47 -16.89 13.24 -9.68
N HIS A 48 -16.92 14.40 -10.33
CA HIS A 48 -17.05 14.49 -11.78
C HIS A 48 -15.81 13.91 -12.45
N VAL A 49 -16.02 13.08 -13.46
CA VAL A 49 -14.96 12.46 -14.27
C VAL A 49 -15.31 12.57 -15.75
N GLN A 50 -14.29 12.54 -16.58
CA GLN A 50 -14.41 12.52 -18.03
C GLN A 50 -13.53 11.40 -18.59
N ASN A 51 -14.05 10.64 -19.56
CA ASN A 51 -13.27 9.62 -20.25
C ASN A 51 -12.50 10.21 -21.45
N GLN A 52 -11.74 9.37 -22.14
CA GLN A 52 -10.94 9.80 -23.31
C GLN A 52 -11.80 10.28 -24.49
N ALA A 53 -13.05 9.80 -24.60
CA ALA A 53 -14.01 10.22 -25.61
C ALA A 53 -14.72 11.55 -25.26
N GLY A 54 -14.43 12.13 -24.09
CA GLY A 54 -15.04 13.37 -23.64
C GLY A 54 -16.40 13.19 -22.94
N GLU A 55 -16.85 11.95 -22.76
CA GLU A 55 -18.09 11.63 -22.04
C GLU A 55 -17.92 11.85 -20.54
N ARG A 56 -18.99 12.29 -19.88
CA ARG A 56 -18.97 12.66 -18.46
C ARG A 56 -19.74 11.66 -17.62
N ALA A 57 -19.22 11.40 -16.44
CA ALA A 57 -19.90 10.65 -15.40
C ALA A 57 -19.56 11.21 -14.02
N VAL A 58 -20.28 10.72 -13.02
CA VAL A 58 -20.02 10.99 -11.62
C VAL A 58 -19.66 9.67 -10.93
N LEU A 59 -18.45 9.60 -10.39
CA LEU A 59 -18.11 8.54 -9.44
C LEU A 59 -18.73 8.89 -8.10
N PHE A 60 -19.54 7.97 -7.55
CA PHE A 60 -20.33 8.22 -6.36
C PHE A 60 -20.00 7.18 -5.28
N THR A 61 -19.71 7.64 -4.07
CA THR A 61 -19.30 6.75 -2.98
C THR A 61 -20.40 5.82 -2.50
N GLU A 62 -20.03 4.59 -2.19
CA GLU A 62 -20.86 3.64 -1.46
C GLU A 62 -20.53 3.61 0.04
N ARG A 63 -19.50 4.34 0.48
CA ARG A 63 -19.14 4.40 1.89
C ARG A 63 -20.22 5.08 2.70
N THR A 64 -20.42 4.54 3.90
CA THR A 64 -21.23 5.15 4.94
C THR A 64 -20.38 5.24 6.21
N TYR A 65 -20.45 6.37 6.93
CA TYR A 65 -19.61 6.65 8.10
C TYR A 65 -20.44 7.06 9.32
N SER A 66 -21.29 8.07 9.16
CA SER A 66 -22.13 8.64 10.24
C SER A 66 -23.54 8.96 9.74
N GLN A 67 -24.49 9.14 10.65
CA GLN A 67 -25.86 9.55 10.31
C GLN A 67 -25.88 10.88 9.54
N THR A 68 -24.99 11.83 9.85
CA THR A 68 -24.93 13.10 9.13
C THR A 68 -24.30 12.93 7.75
N THR A 69 -23.23 12.14 7.64
CA THR A 69 -22.63 11.79 6.33
C THR A 69 -23.65 11.08 5.43
N ALA A 70 -24.47 10.19 5.97
CA ALA A 70 -25.55 9.53 5.23
C ALA A 70 -26.58 10.54 4.70
N LYS A 71 -26.92 11.59 5.49
CA LYS A 71 -27.78 12.68 5.02
C LYS A 71 -27.12 13.49 3.90
N HIS A 72 -25.85 13.84 4.03
CA HIS A 72 -25.12 14.55 2.96
C HIS A 72 -25.07 13.71 1.68
N ILE A 73 -24.77 12.42 1.79
CA ILE A 73 -24.81 11.46 0.68
C ILE A 73 -26.18 11.46 0.00
N ALA A 74 -27.27 11.40 0.76
CA ALA A 74 -28.63 11.44 0.21
C ALA A 74 -28.93 12.76 -0.50
N ILE A 75 -28.51 13.90 0.07
CA ILE A 75 -28.66 15.22 -0.54
C ILE A 75 -27.93 15.30 -1.88
N VAL A 76 -26.65 14.88 -1.92
CA VAL A 76 -25.86 14.86 -3.16
C VAL A 76 -26.49 13.92 -4.18
N ARG A 77 -26.90 12.71 -3.77
CA ARG A 77 -27.54 11.72 -4.65
C ARG A 77 -28.80 12.26 -5.31
N ASN A 78 -29.62 12.99 -4.56
CA ASN A 78 -30.82 13.64 -5.11
C ASN A 78 -30.46 14.75 -6.10
N ALA A 79 -29.51 15.62 -5.73
CA ALA A 79 -29.06 16.72 -6.58
C ALA A 79 -28.42 16.23 -7.90
N SER A 80 -27.70 15.11 -7.88
CA SER A 80 -27.01 14.53 -9.05
C SER A 80 -27.79 13.44 -9.77
N SER A 81 -29.05 13.19 -9.42
CA SER A 81 -29.87 12.08 -9.97
C SER A 81 -30.04 12.11 -11.50
N HIS A 82 -29.89 13.29 -12.12
CA HIS A 82 -29.98 13.51 -13.56
C HIS A 82 -28.65 13.22 -14.30
N LEU A 83 -27.56 12.95 -13.57
CA LEU A 83 -26.24 12.68 -14.13
C LEU A 83 -26.01 11.18 -14.32
N ASN A 84 -25.04 10.82 -15.17
CA ASN A 84 -24.59 9.44 -15.30
C ASN A 84 -23.76 9.05 -14.07
N ILE A 85 -24.39 8.38 -13.10
CA ILE A 85 -23.75 7.94 -11.85
C ILE A 85 -23.16 6.53 -12.00
N ILE A 86 -21.92 6.38 -11.57
CA ILE A 86 -21.24 5.09 -11.39
C ILE A 86 -20.87 4.98 -9.90
N ASN A 87 -21.45 4.00 -9.21
CA ASN A 87 -21.14 3.78 -7.80
C ASN A 87 -19.77 3.11 -7.67
N VAL A 88 -18.98 3.56 -6.70
CA VAL A 88 -17.65 3.05 -6.39
C VAL A 88 -17.43 3.07 -4.88
N ALA A 89 -16.54 2.23 -4.35
CA ALA A 89 -16.21 2.29 -2.93
C ALA A 89 -15.71 3.67 -2.51
N ASP A 90 -14.83 4.28 -3.29
CA ASP A 90 -14.31 5.62 -3.04
C ASP A 90 -13.96 6.35 -4.34
N PRO A 91 -14.54 7.53 -4.61
CA PRO A 91 -14.15 8.34 -5.75
C PRO A 91 -12.68 8.82 -5.73
N ALA A 92 -11.98 8.72 -4.59
CA ALA A 92 -10.57 9.03 -4.47
C ALA A 92 -9.63 7.91 -4.97
N MET A 93 -10.10 6.67 -5.03
CA MET A 93 -9.29 5.51 -5.44
C MET A 93 -8.96 5.55 -6.93
N ASN A 94 -7.79 5.00 -7.27
CA ASN A 94 -7.39 4.80 -8.67
C ASN A 94 -8.07 3.55 -9.28
N HIS A 95 -7.92 3.36 -10.59
CA HIS A 95 -8.56 2.27 -11.32
C HIS A 95 -8.20 0.88 -10.77
N GLU A 96 -6.93 0.65 -10.42
CA GLU A 96 -6.46 -0.64 -9.89
C GLU A 96 -7.05 -0.92 -8.50
N GLU A 97 -7.08 0.10 -7.64
CA GLU A 97 -7.68 0.02 -6.29
C GLU A 97 -9.18 -0.30 -6.36
N LEU A 98 -9.91 0.32 -7.29
CA LEU A 98 -11.34 0.08 -7.47
C LEU A 98 -11.62 -1.36 -7.97
N PHE A 99 -10.86 -1.84 -8.95
CA PHE A 99 -10.99 -3.24 -9.39
C PHE A 99 -10.63 -4.24 -8.29
N ALA A 100 -9.64 -3.91 -7.44
CA ALA A 100 -9.32 -4.71 -6.28
C ALA A 100 -10.46 -4.74 -5.26
N ASP A 101 -11.11 -3.60 -4.98
CA ASP A 101 -12.27 -3.51 -4.07
C ASP A 101 -13.45 -4.37 -4.55
N TRP A 102 -13.87 -4.24 -5.81
CA TRP A 102 -14.95 -5.09 -6.35
C TRP A 102 -14.61 -6.57 -6.24
N LYS A 103 -13.36 -6.94 -6.55
CA LYS A 103 -12.90 -8.32 -6.42
C LYS A 103 -13.01 -8.80 -4.97
N GLU A 104 -12.53 -8.03 -4.00
CA GLU A 104 -12.58 -8.38 -2.58
C GLU A 104 -14.02 -8.51 -2.07
N ARG A 105 -14.92 -7.63 -2.50
CA ARG A 105 -16.35 -7.71 -2.18
C ARG A 105 -17.00 -8.95 -2.79
N ILE A 106 -16.70 -9.28 -4.04
CA ILE A 106 -17.18 -10.50 -4.69
C ILE A 106 -16.69 -11.74 -3.93
N ILE A 107 -15.40 -11.79 -3.56
CA ILE A 107 -14.84 -12.89 -2.77
C ILE A 107 -15.57 -13.01 -1.42
N ALA A 108 -15.79 -11.91 -0.71
CA ALA A 108 -16.50 -11.92 0.57
C ALA A 108 -17.95 -12.42 0.46
N VAL A 109 -18.60 -12.21 -0.70
CA VAL A 109 -19.93 -12.75 -0.99
C VAL A 109 -19.84 -14.24 -1.37
N ALA A 110 -18.84 -14.63 -2.16
CA ALA A 110 -18.57 -16.01 -2.55
C ALA A 110 -18.25 -16.92 -1.35
N GLU A 111 -17.55 -16.41 -0.34
CA GLU A 111 -17.34 -17.13 0.93
C GLU A 111 -18.66 -17.46 1.64
N LYS A 112 -19.63 -16.55 1.57
CA LYS A 112 -20.97 -16.76 2.15
C LYS A 112 -21.77 -17.74 1.29
N LEU A 113 -21.70 -17.62 -0.03
CA LEU A 113 -22.29 -18.55 -0.99
C LEU A 113 -21.88 -20.00 -0.70
N ALA A 114 -20.59 -20.25 -0.50
CA ALA A 114 -20.02 -21.58 -0.24
C ALA A 114 -20.61 -22.28 1.00
N ARG A 115 -21.15 -21.51 1.95
CA ARG A 115 -21.74 -22.01 3.21
C ARG A 115 -23.26 -21.90 3.26
N ALA A 116 -23.87 -21.33 2.23
CA ALA A 116 -25.27 -20.93 2.27
C ALA A 116 -26.23 -22.04 1.85
N ASN A 117 -27.31 -22.21 2.61
CA ASN A 117 -28.44 -23.07 2.21
C ASN A 117 -29.31 -22.46 1.10
N ARG A 118 -29.13 -21.15 0.78
CA ARG A 118 -29.85 -20.43 -0.29
C ARG A 118 -28.84 -19.67 -1.17
N PRO A 119 -28.12 -20.37 -2.07
CA PRO A 119 -27.01 -19.79 -2.83
C PRO A 119 -27.45 -18.72 -3.85
N GLN A 120 -28.69 -18.78 -4.35
CA GLN A 120 -29.18 -17.89 -5.41
C GLN A 120 -29.04 -16.42 -5.05
N LYS A 121 -29.36 -16.04 -3.80
CA LYS A 121 -29.22 -14.65 -3.32
C LYS A 121 -27.79 -14.14 -3.46
N TYR A 122 -26.81 -14.96 -3.10
CA TYR A 122 -25.40 -14.58 -3.14
C TYR A 122 -24.87 -14.56 -4.57
N ALA A 123 -25.30 -15.50 -5.41
CA ALA A 123 -24.96 -15.49 -6.84
C ALA A 123 -25.48 -14.22 -7.54
N THR A 124 -26.70 -13.77 -7.23
CA THR A 124 -27.21 -12.48 -7.73
C THR A 124 -26.35 -11.31 -7.25
N THR A 125 -26.00 -11.26 -5.96
CA THR A 125 -25.12 -10.20 -5.44
C THR A 125 -23.74 -10.18 -6.11
N ILE A 126 -23.16 -11.34 -6.44
CA ILE A 126 -21.90 -11.43 -7.20
C ILE A 126 -22.09 -10.83 -8.59
N ALA A 127 -23.17 -11.20 -9.29
CA ALA A 127 -23.46 -10.69 -10.62
C ALA A 127 -23.70 -9.16 -10.62
N ASP A 128 -24.38 -8.63 -9.61
CA ASP A 128 -24.62 -7.19 -9.46
C ASP A 128 -23.29 -6.43 -9.27
N LEU A 129 -22.43 -6.87 -8.36
CA LEU A 129 -21.10 -6.27 -8.13
C LEU A 129 -20.22 -6.33 -9.38
N TYR A 130 -20.27 -7.45 -10.10
CA TYR A 130 -19.51 -7.60 -11.33
C TYR A 130 -20.03 -6.66 -12.44
N SER A 131 -21.36 -6.49 -12.53
CA SER A 131 -21.99 -5.57 -13.48
C SER A 131 -21.62 -4.10 -13.19
N GLU A 132 -21.44 -3.72 -11.92
CA GLU A 132 -20.94 -2.39 -11.55
C GLU A 132 -19.49 -2.18 -12.03
N ALA A 133 -18.63 -3.17 -11.83
CA ALA A 133 -17.26 -3.13 -12.32
C ALA A 133 -17.20 -3.07 -13.86
N GLN A 134 -18.07 -3.82 -14.55
CA GLN A 134 -18.22 -3.76 -16.01
C GLN A 134 -18.62 -2.37 -16.48
N ARG A 135 -19.64 -1.77 -15.87
CA ARG A 135 -20.08 -0.40 -16.20
C ARG A 135 -18.95 0.62 -16.05
N TYR A 136 -18.14 0.48 -14.99
CA TYR A 136 -16.97 1.34 -14.79
C TYR A 136 -15.91 1.11 -15.87
N ALA A 137 -15.57 -0.15 -16.16
CA ALA A 137 -14.60 -0.51 -17.17
C ALA A 137 -15.01 -0.01 -18.56
N ASP A 138 -16.26 -0.22 -18.95
CA ASP A 138 -16.82 0.24 -20.23
C ASP A 138 -16.74 1.75 -20.36
N PHE A 139 -17.11 2.50 -19.32
CA PHE A 139 -17.06 3.97 -19.33
C PHE A 139 -15.63 4.51 -19.56
N PHE A 140 -14.62 3.88 -18.97
CA PHE A 140 -13.22 4.30 -19.12
C PHE A 140 -12.49 3.59 -20.29
N GLY A 141 -13.15 2.67 -20.99
CA GLY A 141 -12.51 1.86 -22.03
C GLY A 141 -11.40 0.94 -21.50
N LEU A 142 -11.55 0.46 -20.27
CA LEU A 142 -10.57 -0.38 -19.58
C LEU A 142 -10.90 -1.87 -19.76
N ALA A 143 -9.86 -2.70 -19.85
CA ALA A 143 -10.02 -4.13 -19.73
C ALA A 143 -10.26 -4.51 -18.26
N ILE A 144 -11.24 -5.38 -18.02
CA ILE A 144 -11.47 -5.96 -16.70
C ILE A 144 -10.30 -6.90 -16.37
N PRO A 145 -9.67 -6.76 -15.19
CA PRO A 145 -8.64 -7.69 -14.77
C PRO A 145 -9.16 -9.13 -14.77
N GLU A 146 -8.36 -10.06 -15.30
CA GLU A 146 -8.76 -11.47 -15.44
C GLU A 146 -9.24 -12.08 -14.11
N GLN A 147 -8.58 -11.74 -13.00
CA GLN A 147 -8.94 -12.23 -11.67
C GLN A 147 -10.29 -11.69 -11.18
N LEU A 148 -10.69 -10.50 -11.62
CA LEU A 148 -12.01 -9.95 -11.33
C LEU A 148 -13.08 -10.62 -12.20
N ALA A 149 -12.79 -10.88 -13.48
CA ALA A 149 -13.66 -11.63 -14.37
C ALA A 149 -13.93 -13.05 -13.83
N GLN A 150 -12.86 -13.77 -13.46
CA GLN A 150 -12.96 -15.10 -12.84
C GLN A 150 -13.77 -15.08 -11.53
N ALA A 151 -13.58 -14.06 -10.69
CA ALA A 151 -14.38 -13.90 -9.47
C ALA A 151 -15.86 -13.65 -9.78
N GLY A 152 -16.14 -12.84 -10.82
CA GLY A 152 -17.48 -12.54 -11.31
C GLY A 152 -18.24 -13.75 -11.86
N ASP A 153 -17.55 -14.82 -12.24
CA ASP A 153 -18.13 -16.07 -12.75
C ASP A 153 -18.48 -17.10 -11.68
N ILE A 154 -18.17 -16.83 -10.40
CA ILE A 154 -18.47 -17.76 -9.31
C ILE A 154 -19.99 -17.90 -9.13
N ARG A 155 -20.51 -19.13 -9.25
CA ARG A 155 -21.93 -19.48 -9.01
C ARG A 155 -22.12 -20.53 -7.92
N ASP A 156 -21.10 -21.31 -7.62
CA ASP A 156 -21.15 -22.36 -6.60
C ASP A 156 -19.84 -22.52 -5.80
N CYS A 157 -19.85 -23.46 -4.85
CA CYS A 157 -18.71 -23.74 -3.98
C CYS A 157 -17.52 -24.37 -4.72
N ALA A 158 -17.75 -25.16 -5.77
CA ALA A 158 -16.67 -25.80 -6.51
C ALA A 158 -15.89 -24.75 -7.29
N GLN A 159 -16.60 -23.88 -8.02
CA GLN A 159 -16.00 -22.75 -8.74
C GLN A 159 -15.27 -21.80 -7.79
N PHE A 160 -15.78 -21.58 -6.58
CA PHE A 160 -15.08 -20.76 -5.60
C PHE A 160 -13.77 -21.40 -5.11
N ALA A 161 -13.75 -22.72 -4.92
CA ALA A 161 -12.54 -23.43 -4.52
C ALA A 161 -11.45 -23.37 -5.61
N ASP A 162 -11.83 -23.55 -6.88
CA ASP A 162 -10.93 -23.42 -8.03
C ASP A 162 -10.35 -22.01 -8.14
N TYR A 163 -11.20 -20.98 -7.98
CA TYR A 163 -10.77 -19.59 -7.93
C TYR A 163 -9.70 -19.34 -6.85
N LEU A 164 -9.92 -19.85 -5.63
CA LEU A 164 -8.96 -19.67 -4.53
C LEU A 164 -7.62 -20.36 -4.80
N ALA A 165 -7.61 -21.49 -5.50
CA ALA A 165 -6.37 -22.15 -5.89
C ALA A 165 -5.57 -21.28 -6.88
N HIS A 166 -6.23 -20.76 -7.92
CA HIS A 166 -5.62 -19.88 -8.92
C HIS A 166 -5.14 -18.54 -8.32
N ASP A 167 -5.97 -17.87 -7.50
CA ASP A 167 -5.60 -16.59 -6.86
C ASP A 167 -4.40 -16.76 -5.89
N ARG A 168 -4.26 -17.91 -5.21
CA ARG A 168 -3.08 -18.19 -4.38
C ARG A 168 -1.81 -18.34 -5.21
N GLU A 169 -1.89 -19.03 -6.33
CA GLU A 169 -0.75 -19.23 -7.23
C GLU A 169 -0.27 -17.89 -7.80
N GLU A 170 -1.18 -17.07 -8.34
CA GLU A 170 -0.87 -15.75 -8.87
C GLU A 170 -0.30 -14.80 -7.81
N ARG A 171 -0.87 -14.78 -6.59
CA ARG A 171 -0.32 -14.00 -5.47
C ARG A 171 1.09 -14.45 -5.10
N ALA A 172 1.37 -15.76 -5.12
CA ALA A 172 2.70 -16.27 -4.86
C ALA A 172 3.71 -15.84 -5.96
N ILE A 173 3.29 -15.86 -7.23
CA ILE A 173 4.08 -15.38 -8.37
C ILE A 173 4.39 -13.89 -8.21
N GLU A 174 3.39 -13.06 -7.93
CA GLU A 174 3.57 -11.62 -7.79
C GLU A 174 4.44 -11.27 -6.57
N GLN A 175 4.22 -11.92 -5.42
CA GLN A 175 5.10 -11.76 -4.25
C GLN A 175 6.55 -12.16 -4.57
N ALA A 176 6.76 -13.23 -5.34
CA ALA A 176 8.09 -13.64 -5.78
C ALA A 176 8.73 -12.60 -6.72
N ARG A 177 7.95 -12.04 -7.66
CA ARG A 177 8.40 -10.95 -8.55
C ARG A 177 8.77 -9.70 -7.77
N GLN A 178 7.93 -9.26 -6.83
CA GLN A 178 8.19 -8.12 -5.97
C GLN A 178 9.43 -8.34 -5.10
N LYS A 179 9.56 -9.52 -4.49
CA LYS A 179 10.76 -9.89 -3.72
C LYS A 179 12.02 -9.87 -4.58
N LYS A 180 11.96 -10.36 -5.83
CA LYS A 180 13.11 -10.30 -6.76
C LYS A 180 13.46 -8.86 -7.15
N ARG A 181 12.45 -8.01 -7.39
CA ARG A 181 12.65 -6.58 -7.67
C ARG A 181 13.27 -5.85 -6.48
N SER A 182 12.75 -6.06 -5.28
CA SER A 182 13.28 -5.45 -4.06
C SER A 182 14.69 -5.91 -3.77
N GLN A 183 15.00 -7.20 -3.93
CA GLN A 183 16.37 -7.74 -3.81
C GLN A 183 17.35 -7.09 -4.78
N LYS A 184 16.97 -6.93 -6.06
CA LYS A 184 17.82 -6.25 -7.07
C LYS A 184 18.09 -4.79 -6.69
N LEU A 185 17.05 -4.06 -6.30
CA LEU A 185 17.18 -2.67 -5.86
C LEU A 185 18.07 -2.57 -4.62
N GLN A 186 17.89 -3.49 -3.67
CA GLN A 186 18.70 -3.57 -2.46
C GLN A 186 20.17 -3.82 -2.78
N GLN A 187 20.47 -4.75 -3.69
CA GLN A 187 21.85 -5.02 -4.13
C GLN A 187 22.49 -3.81 -4.80
N ALA A 188 21.74 -3.09 -5.65
CA ALA A 188 22.22 -1.86 -6.27
C ALA A 188 22.54 -0.78 -5.23
N LYS A 189 21.64 -0.56 -4.25
CA LYS A 189 21.88 0.39 -3.14
C LYS A 189 23.07 -0.01 -2.28
N LEU A 190 23.21 -1.28 -1.95
CA LEU A 190 24.36 -1.79 -1.19
C LEU A 190 25.67 -1.60 -1.96
N LYS A 191 25.65 -1.78 -3.29
CA LYS A 191 26.82 -1.53 -4.15
C LYS A 191 27.20 -0.04 -4.14
N ALA A 192 26.24 0.85 -4.36
CA ALA A 192 26.46 2.30 -4.31
C ALA A 192 26.98 2.75 -2.94
N TRP A 193 26.41 2.21 -1.86
CA TRP A 193 26.90 2.45 -0.50
C TRP A 193 28.32 1.93 -0.31
N ARG A 194 28.67 0.72 -0.75
CA ARG A 194 30.07 0.24 -0.65
C ARG A 194 31.05 1.04 -1.50
N ALA A 195 30.58 1.70 -2.57
CA ALA A 195 31.35 2.59 -3.42
C ALA A 195 31.49 4.03 -2.87
N PHE A 196 30.95 4.32 -1.68
CA PHE A 196 30.93 5.66 -1.08
C PHE A 196 30.12 6.71 -1.89
N GLU A 197 29.18 6.27 -2.73
CA GLU A 197 28.26 7.17 -3.45
C GLU A 197 27.11 7.66 -2.54
N THR A 198 26.87 6.96 -1.43
CA THR A 198 25.87 7.31 -0.41
C THR A 198 26.41 7.04 0.98
N ASP A 199 26.03 7.86 1.97
CA ASP A 199 26.51 7.72 3.35
C ASP A 199 25.69 6.75 4.19
N ARG A 200 24.39 6.65 3.89
CA ARG A 200 23.43 5.81 4.62
C ARG A 200 22.60 4.98 3.68
N PHE A 201 22.28 3.78 4.10
CA PHE A 201 21.36 2.90 3.41
C PHE A 201 20.59 2.05 4.42
N ILE A 202 19.27 2.18 4.48
CA ILE A 202 18.45 1.27 5.30
C ILE A 202 18.12 0.06 4.44
N SER A 203 18.56 -1.11 4.89
CA SER A 203 18.32 -2.37 4.18
C SER A 203 16.89 -2.85 4.37
N THR A 204 16.34 -3.42 3.31
CA THR A 204 14.98 -4.00 3.34
C THR A 204 14.95 -5.42 3.90
N ASP A 205 16.11 -6.06 4.08
CA ASP A 205 16.24 -7.40 4.66
C ASP A 205 16.54 -7.38 6.17
N GLY A 206 16.64 -6.18 6.76
CA GLY A 206 16.88 -6.00 8.19
C GLY A 206 18.32 -6.28 8.63
N TRP A 207 19.27 -6.34 7.70
CA TRP A 207 20.69 -6.53 7.98
C TRP A 207 21.50 -5.25 7.83
N ASP A 208 22.44 -5.04 8.74
CA ASP A 208 23.46 -4.01 8.61
C ASP A 208 24.71 -4.55 7.93
N TYR A 209 25.31 -3.71 7.10
CA TYR A 209 26.49 -4.03 6.31
C TYR A 209 27.66 -3.15 6.68
N LEU A 210 28.87 -3.67 6.45
CA LEU A 210 30.13 -3.05 6.82
C LEU A 210 30.91 -2.59 5.58
N ARG A 211 31.53 -1.42 5.66
CA ARG A 211 32.56 -0.93 4.71
C ARG A 211 33.73 -0.32 5.47
N CYS A 212 34.91 -0.31 4.86
CA CYS A 212 36.10 0.32 5.44
C CYS A 212 36.45 1.56 4.64
N ASN A 213 36.50 2.71 5.32
CA ASN A 213 36.96 3.96 4.75
C ASN A 213 38.48 4.06 4.93
N VAL A 214 39.21 3.77 3.85
CA VAL A 214 40.68 3.72 3.86
C VAL A 214 41.30 5.09 4.18
N LYS A 215 40.64 6.20 3.82
CA LYS A 215 41.15 7.56 4.09
C LYS A 215 41.12 7.91 5.57
N THR A 216 40.13 7.39 6.31
CA THR A 216 39.92 7.70 7.74
C THR A 216 40.29 6.54 8.66
N CYS A 217 40.65 5.38 8.11
CA CYS A 217 40.90 4.13 8.83
C CYS A 217 39.74 3.71 9.75
N LYS A 218 38.49 4.00 9.33
CA LYS A 218 37.27 3.67 10.07
C LYS A 218 36.46 2.60 9.37
N VAL A 219 35.84 1.74 10.17
CA VAL A 219 34.74 0.88 9.76
C VAL A 219 33.46 1.68 9.86
N GLU A 220 32.62 1.61 8.83
CA GLU A 220 31.33 2.27 8.77
C GLU A 220 30.23 1.22 8.59
N THR A 221 29.10 1.45 9.23
CA THR A 221 27.87 0.65 9.08
C THR A 221 26.90 1.37 8.16
N THR A 222 25.99 0.63 7.54
CA THR A 222 24.91 1.16 6.69
C THR A 222 24.00 2.19 7.38
N GLN A 223 23.99 2.20 8.71
CA GLN A 223 23.24 3.10 9.56
C GLN A 223 24.11 4.22 10.19
N GLN A 224 25.26 4.53 9.58
CA GLN A 224 26.14 5.66 9.90
C GLN A 224 26.90 5.58 11.25
N ILE A 225 26.88 4.44 11.94
CA ILE A 225 27.83 4.21 13.03
C ILE A 225 29.21 3.95 12.44
N SER A 226 30.23 4.62 12.98
CA SER A 226 31.63 4.43 12.59
C SER A 226 32.54 4.18 13.78
N PHE A 227 33.56 3.36 13.59
CA PHE A 227 34.52 3.00 14.64
C PHE A 227 35.88 2.64 14.06
N THR A 228 36.92 2.55 14.89
CA THR A 228 38.28 2.28 14.42
C THR A 228 38.41 0.84 13.92
N LEU A 229 39.30 0.63 12.94
CA LEU A 229 39.62 -0.72 12.46
C LEU A 229 40.07 -1.66 13.59
N SER A 230 40.84 -1.14 14.56
CA SER A 230 41.28 -1.87 15.75
C SER A 230 40.13 -2.32 16.66
N ALA A 231 39.12 -1.47 16.88
CA ALA A 231 37.94 -1.84 17.65
C ALA A 231 37.13 -2.94 16.94
N GLY A 232 37.04 -2.87 15.61
CA GLY A 232 36.43 -3.92 14.79
C GLY A 232 37.16 -5.26 14.88
N GLN A 233 38.50 -5.24 14.80
CA GLN A 233 39.33 -6.45 14.90
C GLN A 233 39.22 -7.09 16.28
N PHE A 234 39.23 -6.29 17.35
CA PHE A 234 39.04 -6.78 18.72
C PHE A 234 37.66 -7.44 18.89
N LEU A 235 36.60 -6.81 18.39
CA LEU A 235 35.26 -7.41 18.42
C LEU A 235 35.21 -8.71 17.64
N TYR A 236 35.82 -8.76 16.45
CA TYR A 236 35.91 -9.98 15.64
C TYR A 236 36.60 -11.13 16.39
N GLN A 237 37.76 -10.87 17.00
CA GLN A 237 38.48 -11.86 17.82
C GLN A 237 37.64 -12.34 19.00
N SER A 238 36.97 -11.41 19.69
CA SER A 238 36.12 -11.71 20.84
C SER A 238 34.90 -12.58 20.48
N ILE A 239 34.38 -12.44 19.25
CA ILE A 239 33.33 -13.33 18.72
C ILE A 239 33.92 -14.71 18.41
N LYS A 240 35.10 -14.76 17.78
CA LYS A 240 35.76 -16.00 17.35
C LYS A 240 36.18 -16.89 18.53
N ASP A 241 36.71 -16.29 19.60
CA ASP A 241 37.13 -17.00 20.81
C ASP A 241 35.99 -17.23 21.82
N GLY A 242 34.81 -16.67 21.56
CA GLY A 242 33.63 -16.81 22.41
C GLY A 242 33.66 -15.97 23.69
N SER A 243 34.60 -15.04 23.83
CA SER A 243 34.71 -14.11 24.97
C SER A 243 33.69 -12.97 24.93
N ALA A 244 33.15 -12.63 23.76
CA ALA A 244 32.05 -11.69 23.61
C ALA A 244 30.76 -12.24 24.25
N LYS A 245 30.13 -11.46 25.13
CA LYS A 245 28.90 -11.84 25.85
C LYS A 245 27.79 -10.82 25.67
N VAL A 246 26.56 -11.31 25.64
CA VAL A 246 25.35 -10.47 25.77
C VAL A 246 25.43 -9.71 27.09
N GLY A 247 25.08 -8.43 27.07
CA GLY A 247 25.20 -7.53 28.23
C GLY A 247 26.49 -6.71 28.27
N GLN A 248 27.51 -7.05 27.47
CA GLN A 248 28.73 -6.25 27.36
C GLN A 248 28.51 -5.04 26.44
N TYR A 249 29.31 -3.99 26.64
CA TYR A 249 29.28 -2.79 25.81
C TYR A 249 30.41 -2.79 24.78
N PHE A 250 30.05 -2.60 23.52
CA PHE A 250 30.97 -2.24 22.45
C PHE A 250 31.13 -0.71 22.39
N LEU A 251 32.39 -0.23 22.29
CA LEU A 251 32.73 1.20 22.31
C LEU A 251 32.17 1.96 23.52
N ARG A 252 31.95 1.28 24.65
CA ARG A 252 31.36 1.81 25.90
C ARG A 252 29.89 2.25 25.82
N ASP A 253 29.37 2.51 24.63
CA ASP A 253 28.03 3.08 24.45
C ASP A 253 27.02 2.11 23.83
N TYR A 254 27.48 1.03 23.18
CA TYR A 254 26.60 0.14 22.43
C TYR A 254 26.50 -1.25 23.07
N LEU A 255 25.35 -1.53 23.68
CA LEU A 255 25.06 -2.80 24.31
C LEU A 255 25.00 -3.95 23.29
N ILE A 256 25.74 -5.02 23.51
CA ILE A 256 25.57 -6.28 22.81
C ILE A 256 24.30 -6.94 23.33
N VAL A 257 23.28 -7.01 22.49
CA VAL A 257 21.95 -7.49 22.86
C VAL A 257 21.75 -8.96 22.53
N GLU A 258 22.36 -9.44 21.44
CA GLU A 258 22.21 -10.83 21.00
C GLU A 258 23.46 -11.29 20.26
N ILE A 259 23.90 -12.51 20.53
CA ILE A 259 24.94 -13.20 19.76
C ILE A 259 24.46 -14.63 19.50
N ASN A 260 24.45 -15.03 18.23
CA ASN A 260 24.20 -16.41 17.84
C ASN A 260 25.02 -16.76 16.58
N ARG A 261 24.86 -18.00 16.08
CA ARG A 261 25.63 -18.47 14.91
C ARG A 261 25.31 -17.73 13.61
N GLN A 262 24.16 -17.04 13.53
CA GLN A 262 23.71 -16.34 12.34
C GLN A 262 24.09 -14.85 12.38
N PHE A 263 24.02 -14.20 13.55
CA PHE A 263 24.29 -12.78 13.68
C PHE A 263 24.70 -12.30 15.08
N ILE A 264 25.14 -11.05 15.12
CA ILE A 264 25.27 -10.25 16.35
C ILE A 264 24.35 -9.02 16.26
N ARG A 265 23.69 -8.69 17.37
CA ARG A 265 22.91 -7.47 17.52
C ARG A 265 23.57 -6.57 18.56
N ILE A 266 23.95 -5.36 18.16
CA ILE A 266 24.56 -4.36 19.03
C ILE A 266 23.73 -3.08 18.93
N GLY A 267 23.12 -2.65 20.04
CA GLY A 267 22.10 -1.61 20.03
C GLY A 267 20.96 -1.95 19.05
N CYS A 268 20.66 -1.01 18.14
CA CYS A 268 19.67 -1.20 17.07
C CYS A 268 20.22 -1.91 15.82
N HIS A 269 21.53 -2.21 15.76
CA HIS A 269 22.16 -2.77 14.56
C HIS A 269 22.22 -4.27 14.61
N LYS A 270 21.98 -4.91 13.46
CA LYS A 270 21.97 -6.37 13.31
C LYS A 270 22.88 -6.77 12.16
N VAL A 271 24.06 -7.30 12.47
CA VAL A 271 25.07 -7.68 11.46
C VAL A 271 25.20 -9.20 11.41
N ALA A 272 25.07 -9.77 10.22
CA ALA A 272 25.23 -11.22 10.02
C ALA A 272 26.68 -11.66 10.29
N ILE A 273 26.89 -12.83 10.92
CA ILE A 273 28.24 -13.40 11.11
C ILE A 273 28.94 -13.61 9.76
N LYS A 274 28.19 -13.97 8.71
CA LYS A 274 28.71 -14.06 7.34
C LYS A 274 29.25 -12.72 6.82
N GLU A 275 28.59 -11.61 7.15
CA GLU A 275 29.04 -10.26 6.78
C GLU A 275 30.30 -9.86 7.55
N ILE A 276 30.36 -10.19 8.85
CA ILE A 276 31.56 -9.96 9.67
C ILE A 276 32.75 -10.75 9.12
N ASN A 277 32.56 -12.03 8.79
CA ASN A 277 33.62 -12.87 8.22
C ASN A 277 34.07 -12.36 6.84
N ARG A 278 33.13 -11.93 5.98
CA ARG A 278 33.47 -11.27 4.71
C ARG A 278 34.33 -10.04 4.95
N PHE A 279 33.94 -9.19 5.89
CA PHE A 279 34.67 -7.98 6.23
C PHE A 279 36.07 -8.31 6.77
N ALA A 280 36.17 -9.22 7.73
CA ALA A 280 37.42 -9.69 8.31
C ALA A 280 38.40 -10.24 7.25
N TYR A 281 37.88 -11.01 6.27
CA TYR A 281 38.67 -11.49 5.13
C TYR A 281 39.24 -10.33 4.30
N GLN A 282 38.40 -9.33 3.99
CA GLN A 282 38.81 -8.16 3.22
C GLN A 282 39.88 -7.31 3.94
N GLN A 283 39.92 -7.35 5.27
CA GLN A 283 40.89 -6.62 6.08
C GLN A 283 42.11 -7.47 6.48
N GLY A 284 42.18 -8.75 6.09
CA GLY A 284 43.29 -9.65 6.42
C GLY A 284 43.34 -10.07 7.90
N TRP A 285 42.20 -10.19 8.57
CA TRP A 285 42.12 -10.63 9.98
C TRP A 285 41.98 -12.16 10.16
N LEU A 286 41.69 -12.86 9.06
CA LEU A 286 41.43 -14.30 9.03
C LEU A 286 42.70 -15.11 8.81
#